data_AF-A0AAN8FMS1-F1
#
_entry.id   AF-A0AAN8FMS1-F1
#
_cell.length_a   1.000
_cell.length_b   1.000
_cell.length_c   1.000
_cell.angle_alpha   90.00
_cell.angle_beta   90.00
_cell.angle_gamma   90.00
#
_symmetry.space_group_name_H-M   'P 1'
#
loop_
_entity.id
_entity.type
_entity.pdbx_description
1 polymer ?
#
loop_
_entity_poly.entity_id
_entity_poly.type
_entity_poly.pdbx_seq_one_letter_code
_entity_poly.pdbx_strand_id
1 'polypeptide(L)'
;MDHVKMKKALVVNTTATITMQSISNPDGYYHSGIYFKTVLFDLSKRAYFQCNSTNELEDGTPFFLVSQNYPNSPFDYSYCTITFNSKDAIRAAIYDLVTLDAVVFQGPDLAGKAVQVPLSGRHVTDDEPVALYFTKSMTVSFSFRNTSTYYTRGFYILVDSYRR
;
A
#
# COMPACT_ATOMS: atom_id res chain seq x y z
N MET A 1 10.25 12.88 14.71
CA MET A 1 9.82 14.06 13.94
C MET A 1 8.67 13.56 13.07
N ASP A 2 7.43 14.04 13.28
CA ASP A 2 6.23 13.44 12.69
C ASP A 2 6.14 13.78 11.18
N HIS A 3 6.63 12.89 10.31
CA HIS A 3 6.68 13.12 8.86
C HIS A 3 5.47 12.57 8.08
N VAL A 4 4.28 12.66 8.68
CA VAL A 4 2.96 12.37 8.04
C VAL A 4 2.73 13.16 6.73
N LYS A 5 3.60 14.14 6.42
CA LYS A 5 3.49 15.04 5.27
C LYS A 5 4.35 14.64 4.06
N MET A 6 5.15 13.57 4.11
CA MET A 6 5.79 13.07 2.89
C MET A 6 4.72 12.51 1.95
N LYS A 7 4.40 13.28 0.91
CA LYS A 7 3.41 12.89 -0.09
C LYS A 7 3.98 11.74 -0.92
N LYS A 8 3.52 10.52 -0.64
CA LYS A 8 3.82 9.31 -1.44
C LYS A 8 2.96 9.23 -2.71
N ALA A 9 1.96 10.10 -2.85
CA ALA A 9 1.13 10.26 -4.04
C ALA A 9 1.07 11.74 -4.48
N LEU A 10 1.23 11.98 -5.77
CA LEU A 10 1.04 13.28 -6.40
C LEU A 10 -0.28 13.29 -7.17
N VAL A 11 -1.20 14.18 -6.79
CA VAL A 11 -2.49 14.37 -7.47
C VAL A 11 -2.43 15.65 -8.28
N VAL A 12 -2.63 15.53 -9.59
CA VAL A 12 -2.70 16.66 -10.53
C VAL A 12 -3.97 16.59 -11.37
N ASN A 13 -4.52 17.75 -11.74
CA ASN A 13 -5.73 17.85 -12.55
C ASN A 13 -5.44 17.91 -14.06
N THR A 14 -4.17 17.99 -14.45
CA THR A 14 -3.70 18.16 -15.82
C THR A 14 -2.37 17.42 -16.00
N THR A 15 -1.26 18.14 -16.10
CA THR A 15 0.08 17.58 -16.35
C THR A 15 1.02 17.94 -15.21
N ALA A 16 1.96 17.04 -14.91
CA ALA A 16 3.04 17.30 -13.98
C ALA A 16 4.38 16.90 -14.61
N THR A 17 5.41 17.71 -14.38
CA THR A 17 6.80 17.35 -14.67
C THR A 17 7.46 16.89 -13.38
N ILE A 18 7.97 15.65 -13.38
CA ILE A 18 8.70 15.09 -12.24
C ILE A 18 10.19 15.11 -12.61
N THR A 19 10.98 15.89 -11.88
CA THR A 19 12.44 15.90 -12.01
C THR A 19 13.03 15.06 -10.90
N MET A 20 13.73 13.99 -11.26
CA MET A 20 14.48 13.16 -10.32
C MET A 20 15.95 13.56 -10.36
N GLN A 21 16.52 13.85 -9.20
CA GLN A 21 17.92 14.22 -9.07
C GLN A 21 18.55 13.45 -7.92
N SER A 22 19.67 12.77 -8.18
CA SER A 22 20.55 12.29 -7.11
C SER A 22 21.41 13.46 -6.65
N ILE A 23 21.34 13.79 -5.36
CA ILE A 23 22.06 14.93 -4.76
C ILE A 23 23.25 14.49 -3.90
N SER A 24 23.46 13.19 -3.73
CA SER A 24 24.51 12.61 -2.90
C SER A 24 25.48 11.77 -3.72
N ASN A 25 26.72 11.69 -3.21
CA ASN A 25 27.72 10.77 -3.76
C ASN A 25 27.24 9.32 -3.58
N PRO A 26 27.62 8.39 -4.48
CA PRO A 26 27.28 6.98 -4.34
C PRO A 26 27.86 6.46 -3.02
N ASP A 27 27.04 5.78 -2.23
CA ASP A 27 27.47 5.09 -1.01
C ASP A 27 28.04 3.69 -1.28
N GLY A 28 28.04 3.26 -2.54
CA GLY A 28 28.53 1.95 -2.97
C GLY A 28 27.52 0.81 -2.80
N TYR A 29 26.30 1.10 -2.35
CA TYR A 29 25.23 0.12 -2.17
C TYR A 29 24.21 0.19 -3.31
N TYR A 30 23.61 -0.95 -3.63
CA TYR A 30 22.48 -1.01 -4.57
C TYR A 30 21.21 -0.56 -3.86
N HIS A 31 20.62 0.52 -4.35
CA HIS A 31 19.32 1.01 -3.90
C HIS A 31 18.21 0.47 -4.79
N SER A 32 17.02 0.26 -4.22
CA SER A 32 15.84 -0.32 -4.89
C SER A 32 15.22 0.54 -6.01
N GLY A 33 15.88 1.63 -6.41
CA GLY A 33 15.42 2.54 -7.46
C GLY A 33 14.13 3.28 -7.07
N ILE A 34 13.49 3.91 -8.06
CA ILE A 34 12.21 4.59 -7.89
C ILE A 34 11.20 3.91 -8.83
N TYR A 35 10.08 3.49 -8.28
CA TYR A 35 8.94 3.00 -9.06
C TYR A 35 7.77 3.99 -8.92
N PHE A 36 7.11 4.31 -10.03
CA PHE A 36 5.88 5.07 -10.03
C PHE A 36 4.87 4.47 -11.00
N LYS A 37 3.58 4.63 -10.69
CA LYS A 37 2.47 4.27 -11.56
C LYS A 37 1.56 5.48 -11.73
N THR A 38 1.15 5.75 -12.96
CA THR A 38 0.12 6.76 -13.24
C THR A 38 -1.22 6.07 -13.33
N VAL A 39 -2.21 6.56 -12.58
CA VAL A 39 -3.58 6.03 -12.57
C VAL A 39 -4.53 7.20 -12.79
N LEU A 40 -5.42 7.08 -13.78
CA LEU A 40 -6.51 8.02 -13.99
C LEU A 40 -7.64 7.70 -13.02
N PHE A 41 -8.22 8.73 -12.40
CA PHE A 41 -9.33 8.60 -11.46
C PHE A 41 -10.29 9.79 -11.57
N ASP A 42 -11.52 9.58 -11.13
CA ASP A 42 -12.51 10.64 -10.96
C ASP A 42 -12.15 11.48 -9.72
N LEU A 43 -12.02 12.80 -9.87
CA LEU A 43 -11.69 13.70 -8.76
C LEU A 43 -12.74 13.68 -7.64
N SER A 44 -13.99 13.35 -7.96
CA SER A 44 -15.08 13.18 -6.99
C SER A 44 -15.02 11.85 -6.23
N LYS A 45 -14.32 10.85 -6.79
CA LYS A 45 -14.17 9.49 -6.25
C LYS A 45 -12.75 9.01 -6.47
N ARG A 46 -11.81 9.54 -5.67
CA ARG A 46 -10.39 9.16 -5.71
C ARG A 46 -10.19 7.74 -5.18
N ALA A 47 -10.47 6.75 -6.03
CA ALA A 47 -10.27 5.34 -5.77
C ALA A 47 -9.17 4.80 -6.69
N TYR A 48 -8.29 3.98 -6.12
CA TYR A 48 -7.11 3.43 -6.80
C TYR A 48 -7.17 1.91 -6.97
N PHE A 49 -8.24 1.29 -6.48
CA PHE A 49 -8.52 -0.14 -6.54
C PHE A 49 -10.04 -0.37 -6.47
N GLN A 50 -10.47 -1.59 -6.76
CA GLN A 50 -11.87 -2.04 -6.62
C GLN A 50 -11.99 -3.01 -5.45
N CYS A 51 -12.97 -2.80 -4.57
CA CYS A 51 -13.29 -3.76 -3.51
C CYS A 51 -13.88 -5.05 -4.07
N ASN A 52 -13.64 -6.16 -3.37
CA ASN A 52 -13.99 -7.52 -3.75
C ASN A 52 -13.35 -7.94 -5.09
N SER A 53 -12.15 -7.45 -5.37
CA SER A 53 -11.39 -7.82 -6.57
C SER A 53 -10.34 -8.89 -6.28
N THR A 54 -10.03 -9.65 -7.32
CA THR A 54 -8.87 -10.55 -7.34
C THR A 54 -7.88 -10.03 -8.38
N ASN A 55 -6.62 -9.89 -7.99
CA ASN A 55 -5.55 -9.35 -8.83
C ASN A 55 -4.43 -10.39 -8.95
N GLU A 56 -4.08 -10.73 -10.18
CA GLU A 56 -2.89 -11.51 -10.49
C GLU A 56 -1.69 -10.58 -10.55
N LEU A 57 -0.71 -10.79 -9.68
CA LEU A 57 0.51 -9.99 -9.61
C LEU A 57 1.51 -10.45 -10.67
N GLU A 58 2.03 -9.49 -11.43
CA GLU A 58 3.10 -9.71 -12.38
C GLU A 58 4.47 -9.49 -11.72
N ASP A 59 5.44 -10.38 -12.00
CA ASP A 59 6.80 -10.25 -11.48
C ASP A 59 7.40 -8.88 -11.89
N GLY A 60 7.91 -8.13 -10.91
CA GLY A 60 8.55 -6.83 -11.14
C GLY A 60 7.59 -5.64 -11.26
N THR A 61 6.28 -5.84 -11.11
CA THR A 61 5.28 -4.76 -11.17
C THR A 61 4.49 -4.67 -9.85
N PRO A 62 4.83 -3.73 -8.95
CA PRO A 62 4.05 -3.46 -7.74
C PRO A 62 2.59 -3.13 -8.04
N PHE A 63 1.70 -3.71 -7.25
CA PHE A 63 0.35 -3.21 -7.08
C PHE A 63 0.32 -2.16 -5.96
N PHE A 64 -0.23 -0.99 -6.28
CA PHE A 64 -0.36 0.13 -5.35
C PHE A 64 -1.71 0.03 -4.63
N LEU A 65 -1.74 -0.66 -3.48
CA LEU A 65 -2.91 -0.72 -2.62
C LEU A 65 -2.93 0.53 -1.74
N VAL A 66 -3.57 1.59 -2.25
CA VAL A 66 -3.63 2.91 -1.63
C VAL A 66 -5.07 3.26 -1.29
N SER A 67 -5.34 3.61 -0.02
CA SER A 67 -6.69 3.95 0.43
C SER A 67 -7.29 5.08 -0.39
N GLN A 68 -8.60 5.06 -0.53
CA GLN A 68 -9.32 6.15 -1.21
C GLN A 68 -8.99 7.49 -0.57
N ASN A 69 -8.91 8.54 -1.37
CA ASN A 69 -8.55 9.91 -0.94
C ASN A 69 -7.15 10.11 -0.33
N TYR A 70 -6.30 9.08 -0.25
CA TYR A 70 -4.98 9.20 0.38
C TYR A 70 -4.20 10.44 -0.13
N PRO A 71 -3.51 11.20 0.74
CA PRO A 71 -3.28 10.93 2.16
C PRO A 71 -4.42 11.38 3.08
N ASN A 72 -5.54 11.86 2.53
CA ASN A 72 -6.71 12.28 3.30
C ASN A 72 -7.59 11.08 3.69
N SER A 73 -8.51 11.32 4.63
CA SER A 73 -9.43 10.28 5.11
C SER A 73 -10.28 9.72 3.97
N PRO A 74 -10.47 8.39 3.90
CA PRO A 74 -11.33 7.74 2.94
C PRO A 74 -12.77 8.24 3.02
N PHE A 75 -13.47 8.15 1.89
CA PHE A 75 -14.89 8.50 1.78
C PHE A 75 -15.80 7.28 1.95
N ASP A 76 -15.29 6.07 1.66
CA ASP A 76 -16.01 4.82 1.86
C ASP A 76 -15.52 4.13 3.14
N TYR A 77 -16.48 3.75 3.98
CA TYR A 77 -16.29 3.08 5.25
C TYR A 77 -16.77 1.62 5.20
N SER A 78 -17.23 1.17 4.03
CA SER A 78 -17.71 -0.19 3.81
C SER A 78 -16.56 -1.19 3.94
N TYR A 79 -16.91 -2.40 4.36
CA TYR A 79 -15.95 -3.50 4.39
C TYR A 79 -15.49 -3.85 2.96
N CYS A 80 -14.18 -4.00 2.81
CA CYS A 80 -13.52 -4.20 1.54
C CYS A 80 -12.55 -5.38 1.65
N THR A 81 -12.59 -6.28 0.67
CA THR A 81 -11.61 -7.35 0.54
C THR A 81 -10.92 -7.28 -0.82
N ILE A 82 -9.65 -7.62 -0.87
CA ILE A 82 -8.89 -7.73 -2.12
C ILE A 82 -8.00 -8.95 -2.01
N THR A 83 -8.09 -9.83 -3.00
CA THR A 83 -7.22 -11.00 -3.09
C THR A 83 -6.14 -10.74 -4.12
N PHE A 84 -4.91 -11.11 -3.78
CA PHE A 84 -3.75 -11.05 -4.64
C PHE A 84 -3.22 -12.46 -4.82
N ASN A 85 -2.88 -12.80 -6.06
CA ASN A 85 -2.25 -14.07 -6.40
C ASN A 85 -0.90 -13.79 -7.07
N SER A 86 0.06 -14.68 -6.86
CA SER A 86 1.37 -14.66 -7.52
C SER A 86 1.80 -16.07 -7.89
N LYS A 87 2.78 -16.18 -8.78
CA LYS A 87 3.36 -17.48 -9.17
C LYS A 87 4.15 -18.14 -8.04
N ASP A 88 4.78 -17.33 -7.18
CA ASP A 88 5.70 -17.82 -6.15
C ASP A 88 5.39 -17.21 -4.79
N ALA A 89 5.79 -15.96 -4.54
CA ALA A 89 5.60 -15.29 -3.27
C ALA A 89 5.13 -13.84 -3.43
N ILE A 90 4.49 -13.35 -2.37
CA ILE A 90 3.90 -12.01 -2.27
C ILE A 90 4.55 -11.28 -1.11
N ARG A 91 5.01 -10.05 -1.35
CA ARG A 91 5.46 -9.12 -0.31
C ARG A 91 4.45 -7.98 -0.21
N ALA A 92 3.92 -7.74 0.98
CA ALA A 92 3.15 -6.54 1.30
C ALA A 92 4.03 -5.58 2.10
N ALA A 93 4.48 -4.50 1.46
CA ALA A 93 5.28 -3.44 2.07
C ALA A 93 4.38 -2.29 2.51
N ILE A 94 4.19 -2.16 3.83
CA ILE A 94 3.31 -1.17 4.45
C ILE A 94 4.14 0.06 4.80
N TYR A 95 3.93 1.15 4.07
CA TYR A 95 4.61 2.43 4.31
C TYR A 95 3.79 3.35 5.21
N ASP A 96 2.47 3.35 5.04
CA ASP A 96 1.53 4.04 5.91
C ASP A 96 0.33 3.14 6.20
N LEU A 97 -0.08 3.11 7.45
CA LEU A 97 -1.32 2.50 7.89
C LEU A 97 -1.80 3.26 9.14
N VAL A 98 -2.86 4.03 8.97
CA VAL A 98 -3.53 4.76 10.03
C VAL A 98 -5.00 4.37 10.03
N THR A 99 -5.38 3.52 10.99
CA THR A 99 -6.73 2.99 11.11
C THR A 99 -7.09 2.71 12.55
N LEU A 100 -8.38 2.82 12.88
CA LEU A 100 -8.90 2.37 14.18
C LEU A 100 -9.34 0.91 14.15
N ASP A 101 -9.81 0.44 13.00
CA ASP A 101 -10.13 -0.98 12.79
C ASP A 101 -8.90 -1.71 12.28
N ALA A 102 -8.88 -3.04 12.41
CA ALA A 102 -7.80 -3.84 11.87
C ALA A 102 -7.88 -3.90 10.33
N VAL A 103 -6.76 -3.62 9.66
CA VAL A 103 -6.48 -4.19 8.34
C VAL A 103 -5.94 -5.59 8.57
N VAL A 104 -6.57 -6.58 7.97
CA VAL A 104 -6.25 -7.99 8.15
C VAL A 104 -5.60 -8.52 6.87
N PHE A 105 -4.39 -9.04 7.01
CA PHE A 105 -3.69 -9.75 5.94
C PHE A 105 -3.80 -11.25 6.22
N GLN A 106 -4.27 -12.02 5.25
CA GLN A 106 -4.47 -13.46 5.38
C GLN A 106 -3.90 -14.20 4.17
N GLY A 107 -3.17 -15.28 4.42
CA GLY A 107 -2.60 -16.13 3.38
C GLY A 107 -1.69 -17.19 3.99
N PRO A 108 -1.14 -18.11 3.19
CA PRO A 108 -0.10 -18.99 3.67
C PRO A 108 1.22 -18.23 3.81
N ASP A 109 1.93 -18.42 4.93
CA ASP A 109 3.25 -17.85 5.15
C ASP A 109 4.33 -18.52 4.27
N LEU A 110 5.60 -18.17 4.50
CA LEU A 110 6.74 -18.76 3.79
C LEU A 110 6.97 -20.25 4.10
N ALA A 111 6.35 -20.79 5.14
CA ALA A 111 6.34 -22.23 5.44
C ALA A 111 5.08 -22.93 4.88
N GLY A 112 4.19 -22.20 4.21
CA GLY A 112 2.93 -22.72 3.67
C GLY A 112 1.81 -22.85 4.72
N LYS A 113 2.00 -22.36 5.95
CA LYS A 113 1.00 -22.39 7.00
C LYS A 113 0.05 -21.21 6.85
N ALA A 114 -1.25 -21.45 6.95
CA ALA A 114 -2.24 -20.37 6.98
C ALA A 114 -1.98 -19.45 8.19
N VAL A 115 -1.79 -18.16 7.91
CA VAL A 115 -1.60 -17.12 8.91
C VAL A 115 -2.57 -15.96 8.67
N GLN A 116 -2.90 -15.28 9.75
CA GLN A 116 -3.69 -14.06 9.75
C GLN A 116 -2.96 -13.02 10.59
N VAL A 117 -2.67 -11.87 9.99
CA VAL A 117 -1.93 -10.76 10.59
C VAL A 117 -2.86 -9.55 10.65
N PRO A 118 -3.50 -9.27 11.80
CA PRO A 118 -4.26 -8.06 12.00
C PRO A 118 -3.33 -6.90 12.38
N LEU A 119 -3.43 -5.77 11.70
CA LEU A 119 -2.72 -4.53 12.02
C LEU A 119 -3.72 -3.40 12.24
N SER A 120 -3.56 -2.65 13.33
CA SER A 120 -4.41 -1.52 13.69
C SER A 120 -3.59 -0.42 14.38
N GLY A 121 -4.16 0.78 14.47
CA GLY A 121 -3.47 1.93 15.04
C GLY A 121 -2.69 2.68 13.96
N ARG A 122 -1.47 3.09 14.30
CA ARG A 122 -0.63 3.95 13.46
C ARG A 122 0.73 3.29 13.22
N HIS A 123 0.95 2.84 11.98
CA HIS A 123 2.21 2.35 11.47
C HIS A 123 2.65 3.26 10.33
N VAL A 124 3.65 4.11 10.57
CA VAL A 124 4.19 5.05 9.59
C VAL A 124 5.69 4.89 9.66
N THR A 125 6.32 4.61 8.52
CA THR A 125 7.78 4.44 8.46
C THR A 125 8.40 5.44 7.50
N ASP A 126 9.59 5.93 7.87
CA ASP A 126 10.35 6.91 7.11
C ASP A 126 11.32 6.22 6.13
N ASP A 127 12.03 5.17 6.58
CA ASP A 127 13.06 4.47 5.79
C ASP A 127 12.62 3.08 5.30
N GLU A 128 12.20 2.19 6.20
CA GLU A 128 11.88 0.81 5.86
C GLU A 128 10.40 0.48 6.08
N PRO A 129 9.68 -0.06 5.08
CA PRO A 129 8.29 -0.46 5.27
C PRO A 129 8.20 -1.66 6.22
N VAL A 130 7.08 -1.75 6.95
CA VAL A 130 6.72 -3.01 7.61
C VAL A 130 6.38 -4.02 6.51
N ALA A 131 7.20 -5.05 6.36
CA ALA A 131 7.05 -6.03 5.30
C ALA A 131 6.40 -7.33 5.83
N LEU A 132 5.32 -7.75 5.20
CA LEU A 132 4.69 -9.06 5.39
C LEU A 132 4.93 -9.93 4.16
N TYR A 133 5.09 -11.23 4.37
CA TYR A 133 5.42 -12.18 3.31
C TYR A 133 4.46 -13.36 3.30
N PHE A 134 3.94 -13.67 2.12
CA PHE A 134 2.99 -14.75 1.89
C PHE A 134 3.43 -15.56 0.67
N THR A 135 3.04 -16.83 0.60
CA THR A 135 3.25 -17.67 -0.58
C THR A 135 2.00 -17.70 -1.44
N LYS A 136 2.14 -17.58 -2.76
CA LYS A 136 1.11 -17.73 -3.81
C LYS A 136 -0.15 -16.85 -3.74
N SER A 137 -0.75 -16.63 -2.57
CA SER A 137 -2.00 -15.88 -2.42
C SER A 137 -2.03 -15.12 -1.09
N MET A 138 -2.59 -13.92 -1.12
CA MET A 138 -2.80 -13.07 0.04
C MET A 138 -4.11 -12.32 -0.13
N THR A 139 -4.98 -12.37 0.86
CA THR A 139 -6.18 -11.54 0.95
C THR A 139 -5.97 -10.45 1.97
N VAL A 140 -6.28 -9.21 1.59
CA VAL A 140 -6.30 -8.05 2.47
C VAL A 140 -7.74 -7.64 2.68
N SER A 141 -8.15 -7.53 3.94
CA SER A 141 -9.49 -7.15 4.35
C SER A 141 -9.43 -5.94 5.27
N PHE A 142 -10.29 -4.94 5.04
CA PHE A 142 -10.31 -3.74 5.86
C PHE A 142 -11.67 -3.04 5.81
N SER A 143 -11.93 -2.24 6.84
CA SER A 143 -12.97 -1.21 6.87
C SER A 143 -12.41 -0.02 7.62
N PHE A 144 -12.85 1.19 7.28
CA PHE A 144 -12.50 2.38 8.05
C PHE A 144 -13.67 2.75 8.97
N ARG A 145 -13.40 3.18 10.21
CA ARG A 145 -14.45 3.78 11.03
C ARG A 145 -14.88 5.13 10.45
N ASN A 146 -16.17 5.43 10.53
CA ASN A 146 -16.70 6.77 10.28
C ASN A 146 -16.80 7.57 11.59
N THR A 147 -15.66 7.95 12.15
CA THR A 147 -15.62 8.84 13.33
C THR A 147 -14.62 9.97 13.10
N SER A 148 -14.90 11.17 13.60
CA SER A 148 -13.93 12.27 13.52
C SER A 148 -12.73 11.98 14.45
N THR A 149 -11.55 11.78 13.89
CA THR A 149 -10.29 11.71 14.66
C THR A 149 -9.39 12.86 14.27
N TYR A 150 -8.50 13.25 15.20
CA TYR A 150 -7.44 14.22 14.90
C TYR A 150 -6.49 13.73 13.80
N TYR A 151 -6.31 12.41 13.69
CA TYR A 151 -5.48 11.80 12.66
C TYR A 151 -6.28 11.49 11.39
N THR A 152 -5.64 11.73 10.26
CA THR A 152 -6.10 11.30 8.95
C THR A 152 -5.96 9.80 8.80
N ARG A 153 -7.03 9.10 8.43
CA ARG A 153 -7.00 7.66 8.20
C ARG A 153 -6.57 7.35 6.79
N GLY A 154 -6.02 6.16 6.59
CA GLY A 154 -5.66 5.67 5.27
C GLY A 154 -4.51 4.68 5.34
N PHE A 155 -4.15 4.15 4.19
CA PHE A 155 -2.96 3.32 4.04
C PHE A 155 -2.31 3.54 2.69
N TYR A 156 -1.02 3.27 2.64
CA TYR A 156 -0.21 3.17 1.44
C TYR A 156 0.60 1.88 1.55
N ILE A 157 0.20 0.87 0.77
CA ILE A 157 0.78 -0.46 0.77
C ILE A 157 1.20 -0.81 -0.65
N LEU A 158 2.44 -1.26 -0.81
CA LEU A 158 2.89 -1.87 -2.07
C LEU A 158 2.77 -3.38 -1.94
N VAL A 159 2.15 -4.02 -2.93
CA VAL A 159 2.01 -5.47 -2.99
C VAL A 159 2.75 -5.98 -4.20
N ASP A 160 3.81 -6.73 -3.98
CA ASP A 160 4.75 -7.19 -5.00
C ASP A 160 4.71 -8.71 -5.15
N SER A 161 4.73 -9.20 -6.40
CA SER A 161 5.19 -10.56 -6.69
C SER A 161 6.71 -10.57 -6.62
N TYR A 162 7.29 -11.55 -5.94
CA TYR A 162 8.73 -11.77 -5.93
C TYR A 162 9.06 -13.26 -5.99
N ARG A 163 10.28 -13.56 -6.43
CA ARG A 163 10.82 -14.92 -6.48
C ARG A 163 11.62 -15.19 -5.21
N ARG A 164 11.35 -16.32 -4.59
CA ARG A 164 12.03 -16.77 -3.37
C ARG A 164 13.35 -17.47 -3.67
#